data_AF-A0A535RTR4-F1
#
_entry.id   AF-A0A535RTR4-F1
#
_cell.length_a   1.000
_cell.length_b   1.000
_cell.length_c   1.000
_cell.angle_alpha   90.00
_cell.angle_beta   90.00
_cell.angle_gamma   90.00
#
_symmetry.space_group_name_H-M   'P 1'
#
loop_
_entity.id
_entity.type
_entity.pdbx_description
1 polymer ?
#
loop_
_entity_poly.entity_id
_entity_poly.type
_entity_poly.pdbx_seq_one_letter_code
_entity_poly.pdbx_strand_id
1 'polypeptide(L)' 'MLGSLVTEPLQYTDDDVMRLKDGAATVNALVRRTTRERLAERRFDEWSALEIIAHVVDLAEVTRMR' A
#
# COMPACT_ATOMS: atom_id res chain seq x y z
N MET A 1 19.05 -29.49 5.71
CA MET A 1 17.59 -29.45 5.53
C MET A 1 17.13 -28.01 5.68
N LEU A 2 16.81 -27.34 4.58
CA LEU A 2 16.20 -26.01 4.61
C LEU A 2 14.74 -26.20 4.99
N GLY A 3 14.40 -25.91 6.24
CA GLY A 3 13.01 -25.91 6.71
C GLY A 3 12.22 -24.92 5.87
N SER A 4 11.25 -25.42 5.12
CA SER A 4 10.22 -24.58 4.52
C SER A 4 9.56 -23.81 5.66
N LEU A 5 9.86 -22.52 5.78
CA LEU A 5 9.06 -21.61 6.59
C LEU A 5 7.71 -21.54 5.89
N VAL A 6 6.78 -22.39 6.34
CA VAL A 6 5.39 -22.34 5.95
C VAL A 6 4.92 -20.93 6.29
N THR A 7 4.77 -20.10 5.25
CA THR A 7 4.15 -18.79 5.40
C THR A 7 2.67 -19.07 5.58
N GLU A 8 2.21 -19.07 6.83
CA GLU A 8 0.78 -19.19 7.11
C GLU A 8 0.03 -18.07 6.38
N PRO A 9 -1.15 -18.34 5.80
CA PRO A 9 -1.95 -17.30 5.16
C PRO A 9 -2.30 -16.22 6.19
N LEU A 10 -2.06 -14.96 5.84
CA LEU A 10 -2.57 -13.82 6.61
C LEU A 10 -4.10 -13.94 6.68
N GLN A 11 -4.61 -14.14 7.89
CA GLN A 11 -6.05 -14.14 8.13
C GLN A 11 -6.51 -12.70 8.35
N TYR A 12 -7.20 -12.15 7.35
CA TYR A 12 -7.89 -10.88 7.48
C TYR A 12 -9.29 -11.12 8.04
N THR A 13 -9.64 -10.41 9.10
CA THR A 13 -11.03 -10.34 9.54
C THR A 13 -11.84 -9.45 8.60
N ASP A 14 -13.17 -9.55 8.63
CA ASP A 14 -14.03 -8.64 7.86
C ASP A 14 -13.75 -7.17 8.19
N ASP A 15 -13.46 -6.86 9.46
CA ASP A 15 -13.10 -5.51 9.91
C ASP A 15 -11.79 -5.03 9.28
N ASP A 16 -10.79 -5.92 9.15
CA ASP A 16 -9.52 -5.58 8.48
C ASP A 16 -9.76 -5.29 7.00
N VAL A 17 -10.59 -6.08 6.33
CA VAL A 17 -10.94 -5.86 4.92
C VAL A 17 -11.65 -4.52 4.74
N MET A 18 -12.59 -4.16 5.62
CA MET A 18 -13.28 -2.88 5.55
C MET A 18 -12.31 -1.71 5.79
N ARG A 19 -11.43 -1.81 6.80
CA ARG A 19 -10.42 -0.79 7.07
C ARG A 19 -9.47 -0.59 5.88
N LEU A 20 -9.03 -1.68 5.23
CA LEU A 20 -8.18 -1.61 4.04
C LEU A 20 -8.90 -0.94 2.86
N LYS A 21 -10.18 -1.27 2.64
CA LYS A 21 -11.01 -0.62 1.61
C LYS A 21 -11.16 0.88 1.84
N ASP A 22 -11.45 1.30 3.07
CA ASP A 22 -11.61 2.71 3.42
C ASP A 22 -10.30 3.48 3.26
N GLY A 23 -9.18 2.87 3.68
CA GLY A 23 -7.84 3.41 3.47
C GLY A 23 -7.52 3.60 1.99
N ALA A 24 -7.76 2.58 1.16
CA ALA A 24 -7.53 2.65 -0.28
C ALA A 24 -8.41 3.72 -0.97
N ALA A 25 -9.68 3.81 -0.58
CA ALA A 25 -10.60 4.84 -1.09
C ALA A 25 -10.10 6.26 -0.74
N THR A 26 -9.61 6.44 0.49
CA THR A 26 -9.05 7.72 0.96
C THR A 26 -7.82 8.12 0.16
N VAL A 27 -6.88 7.19 -0.05
CA VAL A 27 -5.67 7.45 -0.85
C VAL A 27 -6.03 7.77 -2.31
N ASN A 28 -6.96 7.02 -2.91
CA ASN A 28 -7.43 7.30 -4.28
C ASN A 28 -8.05 8.71 -4.39
N ALA A 29 -8.85 9.13 -3.42
CA ALA A 29 -9.40 10.49 -3.39
C ALA A 29 -8.31 11.57 -3.26
N LEU A 30 -7.26 11.32 -2.47
CA LEU A 30 -6.12 12.22 -2.32
C LEU A 30 -5.29 12.35 -3.60
N VAL A 31 -5.00 11.23 -4.26
CA VAL A 31 -4.20 11.22 -5.49
C VAL A 31 -4.92 11.93 -6.64
N ARG A 32 -6.24 11.76 -6.76
CA ARG A 32 -7.04 12.41 -7.81
C ARG A 32 -7.10 13.94 -7.71
N ARG A 33 -6.89 14.50 -6.52
CA ARG A 33 -6.99 15.95 -6.26
C ARG A 33 -5.64 16.64 -6.08
N THR A 34 -4.56 15.89 -6.02
CA THR A 34 -3.22 16.40 -5.70
C THR A 34 -2.32 16.20 -6.90
N THR A 35 -1.62 17.25 -7.33
CA THR A 35 -0.68 17.12 -8.45
C THR A 35 0.53 16.28 -8.05
N ARG A 36 1.19 15.70 -9.04
CA ARG A 36 2.37 14.84 -8.83
C ARG A 36 3.49 15.58 -8.10
N GLU A 37 3.70 16.85 -8.45
CA GLU A 37 4.74 17.70 -7.88
C GLU A 37 4.49 17.91 -6.38
N ARG A 38 3.24 18.20 -6.00
CA ARG A 38 2.85 18.36 -4.59
C ARG A 38 2.98 17.07 -3.78
N LEU A 39 2.76 15.91 -4.41
CA LEU A 39 3.01 14.61 -3.79
C LEU A 39 4.51 14.34 -3.60
N ALA A 40 5.35 14.78 -4.54
CA ALA A 40 6.80 14.64 -4.44
C ALA A 40 7.41 15.57 -3.36
N GLU A 41 6.85 16.76 -3.17
CA GLU A 41 7.31 17.72 -2.15
C GLU A 41 6.95 17.30 -0.71
N ARG A 42 5.82 16.60 -0.52
CA ARG A 42 5.37 16.21 0.82
C ARG A 42 6.17 15.02 1.33
N ARG A 43 7.02 15.24 2.32
CA ARG A 43 7.87 14.19 2.91
C ARG A 43 7.30 13.56 4.19
N PHE A 44 7.55 12.27 4.36
CA PHE A 44 7.33 11.45 5.54
C PHE A 44 8.67 10.76 5.84
N ASP A 45 9.41 11.31 6.81
CA ASP A 45 10.80 10.96 7.10
C ASP A 45 11.69 11.00 5.86
N GLU A 46 12.19 9.86 5.38
CA GLU A 46 13.08 9.79 4.22
C GLU A 46 12.32 9.79 2.89
N TRP A 47 11.02 9.46 2.89
CA TRP A 47 10.25 9.19 1.68
C TRP A 47 9.27 10.33 1.37
N SER A 48 9.10 10.65 0.10
CA SER A 48 8.00 11.48 -0.38
C SER A 48 6.67 10.70 -0.39
N ALA A 49 5.55 11.42 -0.37
CA ALA A 49 4.24 10.81 -0.54
C ALA A 49 4.15 10.04 -1.88
N LEU A 50 4.80 10.57 -2.93
CA LEU A 50 4.88 9.91 -4.23
C LEU A 50 5.61 8.56 -4.16
N GLU A 51 6.75 8.50 -3.45
CA GLU A 51 7.52 7.25 -3.28
C GLU A 51 6.76 6.22 -2.44
N ILE A 52 6.07 6.64 -1.37
CA ILE A 52 5.22 5.75 -0.57
C ILE A 52 4.09 5.16 -1.42
N ILE A 53 3.41 5.99 -2.22
CA ILE A 53 2.32 5.52 -3.09
C ILE A 53 2.83 4.54 -4.13
N ALA A 54 3.97 4.85 -4.77
CA ALA A 54 4.60 3.95 -5.74
C ALA A 54 4.93 2.59 -5.10
N HIS A 55 5.55 2.60 -3.92
CA HIS A 55 5.90 1.37 -3.21
C HIS A 55 4.69 0.51 -2.87
N VAL A 56 3.58 1.12 -2.41
CA VAL A 56 2.35 0.38 -2.10
C VAL A 56 1.74 -0.23 -3.37
N VAL A 57 1.76 0.48 -4.50
CA VAL A 57 1.29 -0.03 -5.79
C VAL A 57 2.15 -1.21 -6.25
N ASP A 58 3.48 -1.09 -6.18
CA ASP A 58 4.39 -2.18 -6.53
C ASP A 58 4.15 -3.43 -5.68
N LEU A 59 3.92 -3.25 -4.36
CA LEU A 59 3.60 -4.34 -3.45
C LEU A 59 2.25 -5.01 -3.80
N ALA A 60 1.25 -4.21 -4.16
CA ALA A 60 -0.07 -4.71 -4.56
C ALA A 60 0.01 -5.55 -5.85
N GLU A 61 0.80 -5.12 -6.83
CA GLU A 61 1.01 -5.88 -8.08
C GLU A 61 1.73 -7.21 -7.80
N VAL A 62 2.79 -7.19 -6.97
CA VAL A 62 3.48 -8.44 -6.56
C VAL A 62 2.52 -9.41 -5.86
N THR A 63 1.64 -8.88 -5.00
CA THR A 63 0.66 -9.71 -4.27
C THR A 63 -0.42 -10.27 -5.19
N ARG A 64 -0.83 -9.53 -6.22
CA ARG A 64 -1.83 -9.98 -7.20
C ARG A 64 -1.32 -11.10 -8.13
N MET A 65 -0.03 -11.13 -8.40
CA MET A 65 0.60 -12.13 -9.27
C MET A 65 0.88 -13.47 -8.59
N ARG A 66 0.72 -13.55 -7.26
CA ARG A 66 1.00 -14.72 -6.42
C ARG A 66 -0.30 -15.43 -6.02
#